data_AF-A0A816DYS7-F1
#
_entry.id   AF-A0A816DYS7-F1
#
_cell.length_a   1.000
_cell.length_b   1.000
_cell.length_c   1.000
_cell.angle_alpha   90.00
_cell.angle_beta   90.00
_cell.angle_gamma   90.00
#
_symmetry.space_group_name_H-M   'P 1'
#
loop_
_entity.id
_entity.type
_entity.pdbx_description
1 polymer ?
#
loop_
_entity_poly.entity_id
_entity_poly.type
_entity_poly.pdbx_seq_one_letter_code
_entity_poly.pdbx_strand_id
1 'polypeptide(L)'
;EIIELPNIGQSLAEKIWEIIKTDSLIKLEAFQSRDDVSTLALFSGVWGAGSETTKQWFAQGFRTLDDLRTKAKLTRTQEIGLKYYNEFNERIPREEVTQIENIIKAKACEIQPGLI
;
A
#
# COMPACT_ATOMS: atom_id res chain seq x y z
N GLU A 1 -1.33 -32.03 11.67
CA GLU A 1 -1.92 -30.77 12.18
C GLU A 1 -1.82 -29.61 11.18
N ILE A 2 -0.70 -28.89 11.02
CA ILE A 2 -0.66 -27.69 10.13
C ILE A 2 -0.51 -28.04 8.64
N ILE A 3 0.27 -29.07 8.30
CA ILE A 3 0.49 -29.53 6.91
C ILE A 3 -0.78 -30.16 6.30
N GLU A 4 -1.75 -30.52 7.15
CA GLU A 4 -3.02 -31.12 6.71
C GLU A 4 -4.05 -30.06 6.29
N LEU A 5 -3.77 -28.77 6.54
CA LEU A 5 -4.61 -27.68 6.07
C LEU A 5 -4.46 -27.49 4.55
N PRO A 6 -5.56 -27.20 3.84
CA PRO A 6 -5.51 -26.97 2.41
C PRO A 6 -4.61 -25.76 2.09
N ASN A 7 -3.83 -25.89 1.02
CA ASN A 7 -2.85 -24.89 0.53
C ASN A 7 -1.62 -24.65 1.43
N ILE A 8 -1.37 -25.48 2.44
CA ILE A 8 -0.16 -25.39 3.27
C ILE A 8 0.84 -26.48 2.89
N GLY A 9 1.91 -26.07 2.19
CA GLY A 9 3.07 -26.93 1.93
C GLY A 9 4.08 -26.92 3.09
N GLN A 10 5.04 -27.83 3.03
CA GLN A 10 6.08 -27.99 4.06
C GLN A 10 6.85 -26.69 4.35
N SER A 11 7.23 -25.94 3.32
CA SER A 11 7.97 -24.67 3.48
C SER A 11 7.16 -23.55 4.14
N LEU A 12 5.82 -23.59 4.04
CA LEU A 12 4.95 -22.64 4.72
C LEU A 12 4.70 -23.09 6.16
N ALA A 13 4.50 -24.40 6.38
CA ALA A 13 4.34 -24.97 7.71
C ALA A 13 5.57 -24.72 8.60
N GLU A 14 6.79 -24.84 8.05
CA GLU A 14 8.03 -24.54 8.77
C GLU A 14 8.08 -23.07 9.22
N LYS A 15 7.69 -22.12 8.36
CA LYS A 15 7.63 -20.70 8.71
C LYS A 15 6.56 -20.41 9.78
N ILE A 16 5.41 -21.07 9.69
CA ILE A 16 4.35 -20.94 10.70
C ILE A 16 4.86 -21.45 12.05
N TRP A 17 5.55 -22.59 12.08
CA TRP A 17 6.16 -23.13 13.29
C TRP A 17 7.25 -22.23 13.88
N GLU A 18 8.08 -21.60 13.02
CA GLU A 18 9.06 -20.60 13.44
C GLU A 18 8.33 -19.46 14.18
N ILE A 19 7.32 -18.84 13.55
CA ILE A 19 6.55 -17.73 14.16
C ILE A 19 5.92 -18.15 15.49
N ILE A 20 5.30 -19.33 15.58
CA ILE A 20 4.69 -19.80 16.83
C ILE A 20 5.74 -19.94 17.96
N LYS A 21 6.98 -20.29 17.62
CA LYS A 21 8.04 -20.55 18.59
C LYS A 21 8.81 -19.29 18.99
N THR A 22 9.07 -18.39 18.05
CA THR A 22 9.93 -17.21 18.24
C THR A 22 9.17 -15.90 18.25
N ASP A 23 7.86 -15.91 18.00
CA ASP A 23 7.00 -14.74 17.78
C ASP A 23 7.42 -13.85 16.59
N SER A 24 8.45 -14.28 15.84
CA SER A 24 8.98 -13.57 14.69
C SER A 24 9.55 -14.52 13.65
N LEU A 25 9.79 -14.00 12.44
CA LEU A 25 10.38 -14.74 11.34
C LEU A 25 11.71 -14.08 10.96
N ILE A 26 12.82 -14.77 11.17
CA ILE A 26 14.17 -14.20 11.01
C ILE A 26 14.40 -13.74 9.57
N LYS A 27 13.90 -14.52 8.60
CA LYS A 27 14.00 -14.15 7.17
C LYS A 27 13.20 -12.90 6.82
N LEU A 28 12.10 -12.63 7.53
CA LEU A 28 11.30 -11.42 7.33
C LEU A 28 11.99 -10.22 7.95
N GLU A 29 12.51 -10.35 9.17
CA GLU A 29 13.26 -9.29 9.84
C GLU A 29 14.49 -8.87 9.03
N ALA A 30 15.27 -9.86 8.55
CA ALA A 30 16.41 -9.63 7.68
C ALA A 30 16.04 -9.02 6.31
N PHE A 31 14.79 -9.20 5.87
CA PHE A 31 14.29 -8.57 4.64
C PHE A 31 13.84 -7.12 4.91
N GLN A 32 13.13 -6.89 6.01
CA GLN A 32 12.66 -5.56 6.42
C GLN A 32 13.79 -4.62 6.83
N SER A 33 14.89 -5.15 7.36
CA SER A 33 16.07 -4.35 7.75
C SER A 33 16.87 -3.81 6.57
N ARG A 34 16.55 -4.21 5.33
CA ARG A 34 17.23 -3.71 4.15
C ARG A 34 16.63 -2.38 3.70
N ASP A 35 17.51 -1.40 3.48
CA ASP A 35 17.11 -0.06 3.04
C ASP A 35 16.41 -0.05 1.66
N ASP A 36 16.67 -1.05 0.82
CA ASP A 36 15.99 -1.19 -0.46
C ASP A 36 14.51 -1.53 -0.28
N VAL A 37 14.19 -2.42 0.65
CA VAL A 37 12.82 -2.84 0.93
C VAL A 37 12.01 -1.71 1.55
N SER A 38 12.57 -1.00 2.54
CA SER A 38 11.89 0.12 3.19
C SER A 38 11.61 1.27 2.21
N THR A 39 12.57 1.60 1.34
CA THR A 39 12.41 2.64 0.32
C THR A 39 11.37 2.24 -0.73
N LEU A 40 11.43 0.99 -1.22
CA LEU A 40 10.46 0.51 -2.22
C LEU A 40 9.05 0.45 -1.63
N ALA A 41 8.90 0.07 -0.35
CA ALA A 41 7.62 0.11 0.35
C ALA A 41 7.08 1.54 0.47
N LEU A 42 7.92 2.51 0.83
CA LEU A 42 7.57 3.92 0.90
C LEU A 42 7.07 4.45 -0.45
N PHE A 43 7.77 4.16 -1.54
CA PHE A 43 7.39 4.60 -2.88
C PHE A 43 6.13 3.89 -3.40
N SER A 44 5.89 2.65 -3.00
CA SER A 44 4.68 1.90 -3.37
C SER A 44 3.41 2.48 -2.73
N GLY A 45 3.53 3.28 -1.66
CA GLY A 45 2.41 4.01 -1.06
C GLY A 45 1.98 5.25 -1.85
N VAL A 46 2.72 5.65 -2.89
CA VAL A 46 2.39 6.81 -3.73
C VAL A 46 1.32 6.41 -4.73
N TRP A 47 0.17 7.08 -4.68
CA TRP A 47 -0.90 6.84 -5.65
C TRP A 47 -0.44 7.13 -7.09
N GLY A 48 -0.62 6.15 -7.98
CA GLY A 48 -0.12 6.21 -9.36
C GLY A 48 1.34 5.78 -9.56
N ALA A 49 2.03 5.32 -8.52
CA ALA A 49 3.34 4.69 -8.64
C ALA A 49 3.20 3.15 -8.69
N GLY A 50 3.57 2.56 -9.83
CA GLY A 50 3.62 1.10 -9.97
C GLY A 50 4.95 0.51 -9.46
N SER A 51 5.05 -0.81 -9.51
CA SER A 51 6.29 -1.54 -9.17
C SER A 51 7.47 -1.12 -10.04
N GLU A 52 7.23 -0.82 -11.31
CA GLU A 52 8.28 -0.37 -12.24
C GLU A 52 8.75 1.05 -11.94
N THR A 53 7.82 1.98 -11.74
CA THR A 53 8.11 3.37 -11.37
C THR A 53 8.91 3.44 -10.06
N THR A 54 8.48 2.66 -9.08
CA THR A 54 9.12 2.57 -7.76
C THR A 54 10.57 2.05 -7.87
N LYS A 55 10.80 1.01 -8.68
CA LYS A 55 12.16 0.51 -8.96
C LYS A 55 13.02 1.53 -9.70
N GLN A 56 12.44 2.26 -10.66
CA GLN A 56 13.15 3.31 -11.39
C GLN A 56 13.59 4.44 -10.47
N TRP A 57 12.73 4.91 -9.57
CA TRP A 57 13.09 5.91 -8.56
C TRP A 57 14.19 5.43 -7.62
N PHE A 58 14.11 4.17 -7.19
CA PHE A 58 15.16 3.57 -6.37
C PHE A 58 16.51 3.50 -7.12
N ALA A 59 16.50 3.10 -8.40
CA ALA A 59 17.68 3.04 -9.25
C ALA A 59 18.27 4.42 -9.54
N GLN A 60 17.44 5.46 -9.57
CA GLN A 60 17.86 6.87 -9.67
C GLN A 60 18.46 7.41 -8.36
N GLY A 61 18.47 6.62 -7.29
CA GLY A 61 19.04 7.01 -6.01
C GLY A 61 18.08 7.75 -5.08
N PHE A 62 16.79 7.87 -5.43
CA PHE A 62 15.81 8.48 -4.53
C PHE A 62 15.56 7.56 -3.34
N ARG A 63 15.49 8.15 -2.14
CA ARG A 63 15.25 7.40 -0.89
C ARG A 63 14.09 7.97 -0.08
N THR A 64 13.72 9.23 -0.31
CA THR A 64 12.68 9.92 0.46
C THR A 64 11.54 10.42 -0.43
N LEU A 65 10.37 10.68 0.16
CA LEU A 65 9.27 11.35 -0.56
C LEU A 65 9.62 12.78 -0.97
N ASP A 66 10.54 13.44 -0.24
CA ASP A 66 11.02 14.78 -0.58
C ASP A 66 11.92 14.78 -1.83
N ASP A 67 12.74 13.75 -2.01
CA ASP A 67 13.48 13.53 -3.26
C ASP A 67 12.53 13.41 -4.45
N LEU A 68 11.39 12.72 -4.27
CA LEU A 68 10.37 12.61 -5.32
C LEU A 68 9.74 13.97 -5.64
N ARG A 69 9.44 14.79 -4.62
CA ARG A 69 8.86 16.12 -4.81
C ARG A 69 9.79 17.10 -5.53
N THR A 70 11.09 16.99 -5.30
CA THR A 70 12.08 17.98 -5.76
C THR A 70 12.79 17.58 -7.06
N LYS A 71 13.05 16.29 -7.26
CA LYS A 71 13.95 15.79 -8.32
C LYS A 71 13.28 14.85 -9.31
N ALA A 72 12.18 14.19 -8.95
CA ALA A 72 11.55 13.22 -9.83
C ALA A 72 10.66 13.90 -10.88
N LYS A 73 10.62 13.32 -12.08
CA LYS A 73 9.60 13.64 -13.08
C LYS A 73 8.34 12.84 -12.77
N LEU A 74 7.34 13.53 -12.26
CA LEU A 74 6.09 12.93 -11.79
C LEU A 74 4.98 13.16 -12.83
N THR A 75 4.08 12.18 -12.95
CA THR A 75 2.81 12.41 -13.63
C THR A 75 1.85 13.19 -12.74
N ARG A 76 0.84 13.86 -13.32
CA ARG A 76 -0.17 14.61 -12.55
C ARG A 76 -0.83 13.77 -11.45
N THR A 77 -1.06 12.48 -11.72
CA THR A 77 -1.61 11.53 -10.73
C THR A 77 -0.65 11.31 -9.57
N GLN A 78 0.65 11.13 -9.85
CA GLN A 78 1.68 10.95 -8.83
C GLN A 78 1.92 12.22 -8.00
N GLU A 79 1.80 13.41 -8.59
CA GLU A 79 1.86 14.67 -7.86
C GLU A 79 0.73 14.78 -6.83
N ILE A 80 -0.50 14.44 -7.22
CA ILE A 80 -1.64 14.38 -6.30
C ILE A 80 -1.40 13.31 -5.23
N GLY A 81 -0.90 12.13 -5.63
CA GLY A 81 -0.56 11.04 -4.72
C GLY A 81 0.50 11.41 -3.68
N LEU A 82 1.49 12.22 -4.06
CA LEU A 82 2.52 12.72 -3.14
C LEU A 82 2.02 13.86 -2.24
N LYS A 83 1.06 14.65 -2.71
CA LYS A 83 0.44 15.72 -1.93
C LYS A 83 -0.41 15.17 -0.79
N TYR A 84 -1.26 14.17 -1.09
CA TYR A 84 -2.19 13.54 -0.14
C TYR A 84 -1.69 12.16 0.32
N TYR A 85 -0.36 11.97 0.34
CA TYR A 85 0.24 10.67 0.61
C TYR A 85 -0.22 10.08 1.95
N ASN A 86 -0.27 10.91 3.00
CA ASN A 86 -0.64 10.43 4.33
C ASN A 86 -2.13 10.07 4.36
N GLU A 87 -2.99 10.96 3.87
CA GLU A 87 -4.44 10.77 3.84
C GLU A 87 -4.84 9.54 3.01
N PHE A 88 -4.17 9.28 1.89
CA PHE A 88 -4.43 8.09 1.07
C PHE A 88 -3.93 6.78 1.70
N ASN A 89 -2.95 6.84 2.60
CA ASN A 89 -2.47 5.67 3.33
C ASN A 89 -3.24 5.42 4.63
N GLU A 90 -4.08 6.36 5.07
CA GLU A 90 -4.97 6.16 6.20
C GLU A 90 -6.10 5.18 5.85
N ARG A 91 -6.52 4.38 6.84
CA ARG A 91 -7.68 3.51 6.67
C ARG A 91 -8.95 4.34 6.67
N ILE A 92 -9.78 4.15 5.65
CA ILE A 92 -11.08 4.81 5.55
C ILE A 92 -12.07 4.16 6.54
N PRO A 93 -12.58 4.89 7.55
CA PRO A 93 -13.60 4.38 8.45
C PRO A 93 -14.94 4.16 7.74
N ARG A 94 -15.74 3.21 8.23
CA ARG A 94 -17.08 2.94 7.64
C ARG A 94 -18.00 4.16 7.68
N GLU A 95 -17.91 4.97 8.73
CA GLU A 95 -18.72 6.18 8.88
C GLU A 95 -18.44 7.20 7.76
N GLU A 96 -17.17 7.40 7.41
CA GLU A 96 -16.76 8.28 6.31
C GLU A 96 -17.34 7.78 4.98
N VAL A 97 -17.26 6.47 4.73
CA VAL A 97 -17.83 5.86 3.51
C VAL A 97 -19.35 6.09 3.43
N THR A 98 -20.08 5.94 4.54
CA THR A 98 -21.53 6.20 4.57
C THR A 98 -21.86 7.66 4.29
N GLN A 99 -21.06 8.61 4.79
CA GLN A 99 -21.24 10.03 4.48
C GLN A 99 -21.03 10.31 2.99
N ILE A 100 -19.95 9.77 2.41
CA ILE A 100 -19.65 9.89 0.98
C ILE A 100 -20.79 9.30 0.15
N GLU A 101 -21.29 8.11 0.52
CA GLU A 101 -22.43 7.46 -0.14
C GLU A 101 -23.67 8.36 -0.15
N ASN A 102 -24.04 8.93 1.00
CA ASN A 102 -25.21 9.80 1.12
C ASN A 102 -25.10 11.06 0.24
N ILE A 103 -23.92 11.68 0.20
CA ILE A 103 -23.67 12.85 -0.64
C ILE A 103 -23.81 12.48 -2.13
N ILE A 104 -23.20 11.37 -2.55
CA ILE A 104 -23.30 10.89 -3.93
C ILE A 104 -24.74 10.57 -4.28
N LYS A 105 -25.49 9.89 -3.38
CA LYS A 105 -26.90 9.56 -3.62
C LYS A 105 -27.77 10.80 -3.81
N ALA A 106 -27.61 11.79 -2.94
CA ALA A 106 -28.33 13.05 -3.06
C ALA A 106 -28.05 13.74 -4.41
N LYS A 107 -26.76 13.85 -4.79
CA LYS A 107 -26.37 14.47 -6.07
C LYS A 107 -26.78 13.68 -7.30
N ALA A 108 -26.75 12.36 -7.22
CA ALA A 108 -27.23 11.48 -8.29
C ALA A 108 -28.74 11.66 -8.53
N CYS A 109 -29.54 11.73 -7.46
CA CYS A 109 -30.98 12.00 -7.55
C CYS A 109 -31.33 13.40 -8.05
N GLU A 110 -30.51 14.42 -7.74
CA GLU A 110 -30.67 15.77 -8.30
C GLU A 110 -30.52 15.78 -9.84
N ILE A 111 -29.58 14.99 -10.37
CA ILE A 111 -29.34 14.90 -11.82
C ILE A 111 -30.40 14.03 -12.49
N GLN A 112 -30.74 12.88 -11.90
CA GLN A 112 -31.72 11.95 -12.42
C GLN A 112 -32.57 11.34 -11.30
N PRO A 113 -33.84 11.75 -11.18
CA PRO A 113 -34.77 11.14 -10.23
C PRO A 113 -34.94 9.63 -10.53
N GLY A 114 -34.79 8.78 -9.50
CA GLY A 114 -35.00 7.32 -9.59
C GLY A 114 -33.77 6.49 -10.00
N LEU A 115 -32.56 7.05 -9.92
CA LEU A 115 -31.31 6.35 -10.27
C LEU A 115 -30.84 5.34 -9.20
N ILE A 116 -31.39 5.39 -7.98
CA ILE A 116 -30.97 4.59 -6.82
C ILE A 116 -32.18 3.85 -6.24
#